data_AF-A0A7C7QLW5-F1
#
_entry.id   AF-A0A7C7QLW5-F1
#
_cell.length_a   1.000
_cell.length_b   1.000
_cell.length_c   1.000
_cell.angle_alpha   90.00
_cell.angle_beta   90.00
_cell.angle_gamma   90.00
#
_symmetry.space_group_name_H-M   'P 1'
#
loop_
_entity.id
_entity.type
_entity.pdbx_description
1 polymer ?
#
loop_
_entity_poly.entity_id
_entity_poly.type
_entity_poly.pdbx_seq_one_letter_code
_entity_poly.pdbx_strand_id
1 'polypeptide(L)'
;MVQLMSSGERTVNDGEIYAGIVYITSMIPDSTQFCEASGEGWLYVLDYKTGGSPSEVMIDINGDEVFDESDKGDGMAVAGKKYTGGFISSPIMDLKRSRAIVKVGQDIETMGVRLPSGVESSNMIYWREVF
;
A
#
# COMPACT_ATOMS: atom_id res chain seq x y z
N MET A 1 1.78 -14.95 -11.57
CA MET A 1 2.36 -13.76 -12.21
C MET A 1 1.25 -12.74 -12.32
N VAL A 2 1.45 -11.52 -11.83
CA VAL A 2 0.46 -10.44 -11.88
C VAL A 2 0.89 -9.46 -12.97
N GLN A 3 -0.04 -9.06 -13.83
CA GLN A 3 0.20 -8.09 -14.88
C GLN A 3 -0.35 -6.74 -14.44
N LEU A 4 0.48 -5.69 -14.52
CA LEU A 4 0.09 -4.32 -14.24
C LEU A 4 -0.74 -3.76 -15.40
N MET A 5 -1.77 -2.97 -15.10
CA MET A 5 -2.79 -2.62 -16.09
C MET A 5 -2.36 -1.48 -17.03
N SER A 6 -1.44 -0.62 -16.59
CA SER A 6 -1.07 0.58 -17.34
C SER A 6 0.22 0.38 -18.14
N SER A 7 0.28 0.96 -19.35
CA SER A 7 1.48 0.93 -20.17
C SER A 7 2.64 1.63 -19.48
N GLY A 8 3.82 0.99 -19.46
CA GLY A 8 5.02 1.55 -18.83
C GLY A 8 5.03 1.53 -17.31
N GLU A 9 3.98 0.97 -16.69
CA GLU A 9 3.89 0.72 -15.26
C GLU A 9 4.90 -0.35 -14.84
N ARG A 10 5.62 -0.08 -13.75
CA ARG A 10 6.62 -0.98 -13.23
C ARG A 10 6.74 -0.84 -11.71
N THR A 11 7.17 -1.91 -11.07
CA THR A 11 7.62 -1.87 -9.68
C THR A 11 9.14 -1.74 -9.68
N VAL A 12 9.65 -0.78 -8.89
CA VAL A 12 11.08 -0.56 -8.68
C VAL A 12 11.49 -0.71 -7.21
N ASN A 13 10.50 -0.92 -6.34
CA ASN A 13 10.64 -0.98 -4.90
C ASN A 13 10.33 -2.40 -4.41
N ASP A 14 10.93 -2.77 -3.28
CA ASP A 14 10.52 -3.97 -2.58
C ASP A 14 9.11 -3.80 -2.02
N GLY A 15 8.30 -4.85 -2.15
CA GLY A 15 7.00 -4.96 -1.50
C GLY A 15 7.14 -5.54 -0.09
N GLU A 16 6.18 -5.23 0.76
CA GLU A 16 6.07 -5.81 2.10
C GLU A 16 4.99 -6.88 2.12
N ILE A 17 5.21 -7.96 2.86
CA ILE A 17 4.21 -9.01 3.09
C ILE A 17 3.80 -8.93 4.55
N TYR A 18 2.51 -8.74 4.78
CA TYR A 18 1.94 -8.74 6.11
C TYR A 18 0.69 -9.60 6.16
N ALA A 19 0.63 -10.53 7.12
CA ALA A 19 -0.53 -11.40 7.35
C ALA A 19 -1.07 -12.13 6.09
N GLY A 20 -0.22 -12.49 5.14
CA GLY A 20 -0.62 -13.15 3.90
C GLY A 20 -1.12 -12.21 2.80
N ILE A 21 -0.97 -10.90 2.99
CA ILE A 21 -1.24 -9.87 2.00
C ILE A 21 0.07 -9.21 1.57
N VAL A 22 0.22 -8.98 0.27
CA VAL A 22 1.32 -8.26 -0.35
C VAL A 22 0.93 -6.80 -0.53
N TYR A 23 1.73 -5.90 0.04
CA TYR A 23 1.67 -4.47 -0.16
C TYR A 23 2.83 -4.07 -1.06
N ILE A 24 2.56 -3.61 -2.27
CA ILE A 24 3.62 -3.29 -3.23
C ILE A 24 3.27 -2.04 -4.00
N THR A 25 4.28 -1.21 -4.29
CA THR A 25 4.07 0.02 -5.04
C THR A 25 4.51 -0.13 -6.49
N SER A 26 3.79 0.54 -7.38
CA SER A 26 4.16 0.69 -8.77
C SER A 26 4.26 2.17 -9.13
N MET A 27 4.90 2.43 -10.26
CA MET A 27 5.03 3.76 -10.82
C MET A 27 4.88 3.73 -12.34
N ILE A 28 4.25 4.79 -12.85
CA ILE A 28 4.11 5.17 -14.24
C ILE A 28 4.82 6.52 -14.36
N PRO A 29 6.08 6.55 -14.85
CA PRO A 29 6.81 7.81 -15.03
C PRO A 29 6.09 8.73 -16.01
N ASP A 30 6.11 10.04 -15.75
CA ASP A 30 5.72 11.02 -16.76
C ASP A 30 6.78 11.07 -17.88
N SER A 31 6.33 10.89 -19.12
CA SER A 31 7.18 10.94 -20.32
C SER A 31 7.59 12.36 -20.74
N THR A 32 7.06 13.39 -20.11
CA THR A 32 7.29 14.80 -20.47
C THR A 32 8.12 15.56 -19.43
N GLN A 33 8.19 15.09 -18.18
CA GLN A 33 8.87 15.74 -17.06
C GLN A 33 9.98 14.86 -16.47
N PHE A 34 11.10 14.73 -17.19
CA PHE A 34 12.18 13.77 -16.88
C PHE A 34 12.98 14.03 -15.59
N CYS A 35 13.04 15.29 -15.14
CA CYS A 35 13.85 15.68 -13.98
C CYS A 35 13.01 15.94 -12.72
N GLU A 36 11.69 15.86 -12.84
CA GLU A 36 10.77 16.06 -11.73
C GLU A 36 10.28 14.70 -11.24
N ALA A 37 10.11 14.55 -9.93
CA ALA A 37 9.47 13.38 -9.35
C ALA A 37 7.96 13.44 -9.67
N SER A 38 7.63 13.18 -10.92
CA SER A 38 6.31 13.34 -11.53
C SER A 38 5.82 12.00 -12.07
N GLY A 39 4.52 11.94 -12.36
CA GLY A 39 3.83 10.73 -12.76
C GLY A 39 2.87 10.22 -11.70
N GLU A 40 2.47 8.98 -11.89
CA GLU A 40 1.42 8.34 -11.11
C GLU A 40 1.91 6.98 -10.64
N GLY A 41 1.21 6.40 -9.68
CA GLY A 41 1.51 5.06 -9.23
C GLY A 41 0.37 4.47 -8.43
N TRP A 42 0.57 3.24 -8.00
CA TRP A 42 -0.40 2.51 -7.21
C TRP A 42 0.26 1.93 -5.97
N LEU A 43 -0.45 1.93 -4.85
CA LEU A 43 -0.24 0.97 -3.78
C LEU A 43 -1.18 -0.20 -4.04
N TYR A 44 -0.63 -1.35 -4.43
CA TYR A 44 -1.37 -2.59 -4.60
C TYR A 44 -1.43 -3.39 -3.31
N VAL A 45 -2.55 -4.07 -3.14
CA VAL A 45 -2.86 -4.95 -2.01
C VAL A 45 -3.39 -6.25 -2.56
N LEU A 46 -2.59 -7.30 -2.49
CA LEU A 46 -2.82 -8.57 -3.19
C LEU A 46 -2.77 -9.74 -2.21
N ASP A 47 -3.57 -10.77 -2.46
CA ASP A 47 -3.43 -12.03 -1.73
C ASP A 47 -2.09 -12.70 -2.09
N TYR A 48 -1.28 -13.04 -1.08
CA TYR A 48 0.07 -13.58 -1.28
C TYR A 48 0.08 -14.91 -2.04
N LYS A 49 -0.96 -15.73 -1.90
CA LYS A 49 -1.00 -17.07 -2.50
C LYS A 49 -1.41 -17.03 -3.96
N THR A 50 -2.33 -16.14 -4.31
CA THR A 50 -2.97 -16.08 -5.63
C THR A 50 -2.43 -14.94 -6.48
N GLY A 51 -1.90 -13.88 -5.86
CA GLY A 51 -1.58 -12.61 -6.50
C GLY A 51 -2.80 -11.82 -6.96
N GLY A 52 -4.02 -12.28 -6.64
CA GLY A 52 -5.27 -11.62 -6.99
C GLY A 52 -5.75 -10.63 -5.93
N SER A 53 -6.96 -10.10 -6.13
CA SER A 53 -7.60 -9.29 -5.10
C SER A 53 -7.86 -10.14 -3.84
N PRO A 54 -7.62 -9.60 -2.64
CA PRO A 54 -7.99 -10.27 -1.40
C PRO A 54 -9.49 -10.58 -1.32
N SER A 55 -9.86 -11.62 -0.58
CA SER A 55 -11.28 -11.98 -0.38
C SER A 55 -12.03 -11.02 0.55
N GLU A 56 -11.30 -10.22 1.31
CA GLU A 56 -11.80 -9.24 2.27
C GLU A 56 -11.28 -7.85 1.94
N VAL A 57 -11.97 -6.82 2.43
CA VAL A 57 -11.50 -5.44 2.33
C VAL A 57 -10.26 -5.28 3.21
N MET A 58 -9.11 -5.04 2.56
CA MET A 58 -7.82 -4.90 3.25
C MET A 58 -7.35 -3.46 3.40
N ILE A 59 -7.99 -2.52 2.70
CA ILE A 59 -7.65 -1.09 2.74
C ILE A 59 -8.91 -0.24 2.88
N ASP A 60 -8.78 0.84 3.64
CA ASP A 60 -9.80 1.85 3.87
C ASP A 60 -9.59 2.98 2.84
N ILE A 61 -10.37 2.95 1.76
CA ILE A 61 -10.25 3.90 0.66
C ILE A 61 -11.08 5.15 0.89
N ASN A 62 -12.10 5.09 1.75
CA ASN A 62 -13.00 6.21 2.01
C ASN A 62 -12.51 7.09 3.19
N GLY A 63 -11.61 6.57 4.04
CA GLY A 63 -10.96 7.23 5.16
C GLY A 63 -11.77 7.31 6.45
N ASP A 64 -12.75 6.42 6.66
CA ASP A 64 -13.64 6.42 7.84
C ASP A 64 -13.22 5.45 8.96
N GLU A 65 -12.09 4.75 8.79
CA GLU A 65 -11.54 3.75 9.70
C GLU A 65 -12.40 2.46 9.82
N VAL A 66 -13.37 2.26 8.92
CA VAL A 66 -14.28 1.11 8.90
C VAL A 66 -14.15 0.34 7.58
N PHE A 67 -13.53 -0.83 7.64
CA PHE A 67 -13.35 -1.68 6.46
C PHE A 67 -14.65 -2.40 6.06
N ASP A 68 -15.47 -1.81 5.19
CA ASP A 68 -16.79 -2.36 4.83
C ASP A 68 -17.15 -2.29 3.32
N GLU A 69 -18.44 -2.40 2.98
CA GLU A 69 -18.90 -2.36 1.57
C GLU A 69 -18.58 -1.03 0.86
N SER A 70 -18.39 0.05 1.61
CA SER A 70 -18.02 1.36 1.06
C SER A 70 -16.57 1.41 0.55
N ASP A 71 -15.74 0.43 0.93
CA ASP A 71 -14.38 0.25 0.43
C ASP A 71 -14.29 -0.74 -0.73
N LYS A 72 -15.43 -1.15 -1.31
CA LYS A 72 -15.46 -2.06 -2.45
C LYS A 72 -15.65 -1.31 -3.76
N GLY A 73 -15.04 -1.83 -4.81
CA GLY A 73 -15.28 -1.46 -6.20
C GLY A 73 -16.04 -2.58 -6.90
N ASP A 74 -17.17 -2.27 -7.54
CA ASP A 74 -18.01 -3.25 -8.24
C ASP A 74 -18.37 -4.50 -7.40
N GLY A 75 -18.55 -4.32 -6.09
CA GLY A 75 -18.88 -5.39 -5.14
C GLY A 75 -17.70 -6.28 -4.73
N MET A 76 -16.48 -5.97 -5.18
CA MET A 76 -15.26 -6.69 -4.84
C MET A 76 -14.34 -5.81 -3.97
N ALA A 77 -13.55 -6.46 -3.11
CA ALA A 77 -12.50 -5.75 -2.39
C ALA A 77 -11.54 -5.08 -3.40
N VAL A 78 -11.24 -3.81 -3.17
CA VAL A 78 -10.31 -3.06 -4.00
C VAL A 78 -8.88 -3.57 -3.78
N ALA A 79 -8.16 -3.79 -4.89
CA ALA A 79 -6.81 -4.35 -4.87
C ALA A 79 -5.71 -3.27 -4.93
N GLY A 80 -6.08 -1.99 -4.83
CA GLY A 80 -5.10 -0.91 -4.75
C GLY A 80 -5.67 0.49 -4.78
N LYS A 81 -4.83 1.46 -4.40
CA LYS A 81 -5.11 2.91 -4.44
C LYS A 81 -4.14 3.61 -5.35
N LYS A 82 -4.67 4.48 -6.22
CA LYS A 82 -3.89 5.35 -7.10
C LYS A 82 -3.36 6.56 -6.32
N TYR A 83 -2.13 6.95 -6.63
CA TYR A 83 -1.54 8.21 -6.21
C TYR A 83 -1.04 8.99 -7.42
N THR A 84 -1.10 10.31 -7.33
CA THR A 84 -0.60 11.26 -8.31
C THR A 84 0.41 12.19 -7.64
N GLY A 85 1.30 12.80 -8.42
CA GLY A 85 2.27 13.77 -7.88
C GLY A 85 3.64 13.18 -7.57
N GLY A 86 3.97 11.99 -8.10
CA GLY A 86 5.34 11.50 -8.15
C GLY A 86 5.54 10.04 -7.78
N PHE A 87 6.82 9.69 -7.61
CA PHE A 87 7.22 8.34 -7.23
C PHE A 87 6.74 7.99 -5.83
N ILE A 88 6.21 6.78 -5.71
CA ILE A 88 5.77 6.21 -4.45
C ILE A 88 6.93 5.40 -3.86
N SER A 89 7.23 5.56 -2.57
CA SER A 89 8.24 4.73 -1.89
C SER A 89 7.77 3.27 -1.70
N SER A 90 8.64 2.40 -1.19
CA SER A 90 8.16 1.19 -0.50
C SER A 90 7.17 1.60 0.61
N PRO A 91 6.10 0.82 0.82
CA PRO A 91 5.24 1.02 1.96
C PRO A 91 5.99 0.68 3.24
N ILE A 92 5.67 1.38 4.32
CA ILE A 92 6.07 1.04 5.69
C ILE A 92 4.80 0.71 6.46
N MET A 93 4.71 -0.48 7.04
CA MET A 93 3.57 -0.84 7.88
C MET A 93 3.70 -0.31 9.31
N ASP A 94 2.83 0.63 9.70
CA ASP A 94 2.57 1.02 11.09
C ASP A 94 1.53 0.07 11.70
N LEU A 95 2.04 -0.97 12.36
CA LEU A 95 1.22 -2.01 12.98
C LEU A 95 0.41 -1.53 14.19
N LYS A 96 0.81 -0.42 14.82
CA LYS A 96 0.11 0.11 16.00
C LYS A 96 -1.10 0.93 15.62
N ARG A 97 -1.01 1.63 14.49
CA ARG A 97 -2.10 2.48 13.98
C ARG A 97 -2.88 1.84 12.85
N SER A 98 -2.52 0.62 12.45
CA SER A 98 -3.12 -0.08 11.33
C SER A 98 -3.06 0.75 10.04
N ARG A 99 -1.85 1.22 9.69
CA ARG A 99 -1.63 2.04 8.49
C ARG A 99 -0.46 1.55 7.65
N ALA A 100 -0.58 1.68 6.33
CA ALA A 100 0.55 1.71 5.42
C ALA A 100 0.94 3.18 5.18
N ILE A 101 2.22 3.49 5.36
CA ILE A 101 2.79 4.81 5.13
C ILE A 101 3.60 4.76 3.83
N VAL A 102 3.31 5.65 2.90
CA VAL A 102 4.07 5.80 1.65
C VAL A 102 4.43 7.26 1.44
N LYS A 103 5.63 7.53 0.94
CA LYS A 103 5.99 8.86 0.44
C LYS A 103 5.53 8.96 -1.01
N VAL A 104 4.87 10.06 -1.37
CA VAL A 104 4.46 10.38 -2.75
C VAL A 104 5.01 11.75 -3.10
N GLY A 105 5.94 11.83 -4.05
CA GLY A 105 6.56 13.12 -4.36
C GLY A 105 7.28 13.70 -3.13
N GLN A 106 6.82 14.84 -2.61
CA GLN A 106 7.32 15.43 -1.34
C GLN A 106 6.40 15.19 -0.13
N ASP A 107 5.24 14.56 -0.36
CA ASP A 107 4.21 14.37 0.65
C ASP A 107 4.29 12.98 1.28
N ILE A 108 3.73 12.86 2.49
CA ILE A 108 3.54 11.60 3.18
C ILE A 108 2.06 11.26 3.12
N GLU A 109 1.78 10.13 2.48
CA GLU A 109 0.45 9.58 2.37
C GLU A 109 0.32 8.38 3.30
N THR A 110 -0.90 8.20 3.81
CA THR A 110 -1.20 7.11 4.73
C THR A 110 -2.49 6.43 4.30
N MET A 111 -2.51 5.11 4.43
CA MET A 111 -3.62 4.26 4.03
C MET A 111 -4.03 3.41 5.23
N GLY A 112 -5.29 3.43 5.63
CA GLY A 112 -5.80 2.49 6.64
C GLY A 112 -5.70 1.07 6.09
N VAL A 113 -5.13 0.15 6.86
CA VAL A 113 -4.97 -1.25 6.46
C VAL A 113 -5.59 -2.17 7.50
N ARG A 114 -6.30 -3.20 7.04
CA ARG A 114 -6.86 -4.20 7.94
C ARG A 114 -5.73 -5.10 8.44
N LEU A 115 -5.52 -5.14 9.76
CA LEU A 115 -4.58 -6.04 10.40
C LEU A 115 -5.30 -7.15 11.17
N PRO A 116 -4.71 -8.35 11.31
CA PRO A 116 -5.24 -9.36 12.20
C PRO A 116 -5.37 -8.85 13.63
N SER A 117 -6.44 -9.26 14.32
CA SER A 117 -6.68 -8.92 15.72
C SER A 117 -5.48 -9.28 16.60
N GLY A 118 -5.05 -8.36 17.46
CA GLY A 118 -3.96 -8.55 18.42
C GLY A 118 -2.60 -8.03 17.95
N VAL A 119 -2.43 -7.72 16.66
CA VAL A 119 -1.21 -7.08 16.13
C VAL A 119 -1.00 -5.68 16.72
N GLU A 120 -2.08 -4.91 16.87
CA GLU A 120 -2.03 -3.53 17.39
C GLU A 120 -1.53 -3.48 18.86
N SER A 121 -1.66 -4.59 19.58
CA SER A 121 -1.20 -4.74 20.96
C SER A 121 0.29 -5.08 21.10
N SER A 122 1.00 -5.29 19.97
CA SER A 122 2.43 -5.52 19.98
C SER A 122 3.15 -4.23 20.42
N ASN A 123 3.59 -4.26 21.68
CA ASN A 123 4.52 -3.27 22.20
C ASN A 123 5.91 -3.63 21.68
N MET A 124 6.48 -2.78 20.83
CA MET A 124 7.91 -2.83 20.53
C MET A 124 8.69 -2.78 21.85
N ILE A 125 9.26 -3.93 22.23
CA ILE A 125 10.13 -4.04 23.40
C ILE A 125 11.41 -3.31 22.99
N TYR A 126 11.60 -2.13 23.59
CA TYR A 126 12.70 -1.19 23.39
C TYR A 126 14.06 -1.86 23.11
N TRP A 127 14.84 -1.23 22.23
CA TRP A 127 16.27 -1.51 22.13
C TRP A 127 16.98 -0.95 23.37
N ARG A 128 17.73 -1.80 24.07
CA ARG A 128 18.69 -1.39 25.10
C ARG A 128 20.09 -1.46 24.49
N GLU A 129 20.73 -0.31 24.31
CA GLU A 129 22.17 -0.29 24.03
C GLU A 129 22.91 -0.86 25.24
N VAL A 130 23.81 -1.80 24.98
CA VAL A 130 24.76 -2.31 25.96
C VAL A 130 26.09 -1.67 25.63
N PHE A 131 26.52 -0.70 26.44
CA PHE A 131 27.90 -0.22 26.49
C PHE A 131 28.73 -1.15 27.37
#